data_AF-A0A7R9P1X9-F1
#
_entry.id   AF-A0A7R9P1X9-F1
#
_cell.length_a   1.000
_cell.length_b   1.000
_cell.length_c   1.000
_cell.angle_alpha   90.00
_cell.angle_beta   90.00
_cell.angle_gamma   90.00
#
_symmetry.space_group_name_H-M   'P 1'
#
loop_
_entity.id
_entity.type
_entity.pdbx_description
1 polymer ?
#
loop_
_entity_poly.entity_id
_entity_poly.type
_entity_poly.pdbx_seq_one_letter_code
_entity_poly.pdbx_strand_id
1 'polypeptide(L)'
;MYSKFKQGFVILTQFPVGVVMAAGGDYDKPVVMILGGCGFIGRNLLEYLLDNKLASEVWVVDKTPPQTAWLNIKHTSIFNDNRVHFKSANLINP
;
A
#
# COMPACT_ATOMS: atom_id res chain seq x y z
N MET A 1 -30.41 5.64 -15.32
CA MET A 1 -31.11 5.50 -14.02
C MET A 1 -30.10 4.97 -13.02
N TYR A 2 -29.58 5.87 -12.18
CA TYR A 2 -28.54 5.61 -11.18
C TYR A 2 -29.09 4.71 -10.06
N SER A 3 -28.31 3.71 -9.62
CA SER A 3 -28.53 3.04 -8.34
C SER A 3 -27.20 2.58 -7.72
N LYS A 4 -26.70 3.43 -6.82
CA LYS A 4 -25.87 3.15 -5.64
C LYS A 4 -24.86 1.98 -5.72
N PHE A 5 -23.62 2.30 -6.11
CA PHE A 5 -22.43 1.54 -5.71
C PHE A 5 -21.85 2.17 -4.44
N LYS A 6 -22.07 1.53 -3.28
CA LYS A 6 -21.42 1.89 -2.02
C LYS A 6 -20.09 1.13 -1.94
N GLN A 7 -18.99 1.88 -1.78
CA GLN A 7 -17.72 1.45 -1.18
C GLN A 7 -17.08 0.21 -1.83
N GLY A 8 -16.42 0.43 -2.97
CA GLY A 8 -15.68 -0.61 -3.70
C GLY A 8 -14.28 -0.82 -3.12
N PHE A 9 -14.10 -1.97 -2.48
CA PHE A 9 -12.80 -2.57 -2.15
C PHE A 9 -12.33 -3.36 -3.37
N VAL A 10 -11.22 -2.98 -3.99
CA VAL A 10 -10.65 -3.74 -5.13
C VAL A 10 -9.47 -4.54 -4.62
N ILE A 11 -9.61 -5.87 -4.59
CA ILE A 11 -8.49 -6.79 -4.35
C ILE A 11 -7.96 -7.24 -5.70
N LEU A 12 -6.72 -6.90 -6.03
CA LEU A 12 -6.04 -7.49 -7.19
C LEU A 12 -5.31 -8.76 -6.71
N THR A 13 -5.92 -9.94 -6.86
CA THR A 13 -5.40 -11.24 -6.37
C THR A 13 -4.62 -12.08 -7.39
N GLN A 14 -4.06 -11.50 -8.46
CA GLN A 14 -3.43 -12.33 -9.52
C GLN A 14 -1.96 -12.73 -9.24
N PHE A 15 -1.36 -12.35 -8.10
CA PHE A 15 -0.03 -12.78 -7.66
C PHE A 15 -0.08 -13.03 -6.14
N PRO A 16 0.83 -13.80 -5.50
CA PRO A 16 0.73 -14.21 -4.08
C PRO A 16 0.77 -13.06 -3.06
N VAL A 17 0.72 -11.80 -3.51
CA VAL A 17 0.66 -10.57 -2.72
C VAL A 17 -0.75 -9.98 -2.83
N GLY A 18 -1.48 -9.96 -1.72
CA GLY A 18 -2.78 -9.28 -1.63
C GLY A 18 -2.58 -7.77 -1.64
N VAL A 19 -3.00 -7.11 -2.72
CA VAL A 19 -3.10 -5.64 -2.77
C VAL A 19 -4.55 -5.26 -2.61
N VAL A 20 -4.81 -4.42 -1.62
CA VAL A 20 -6.15 -3.93 -1.27
C VAL A 20 -6.23 -2.46 -1.63
N MET A 21 -7.18 -2.07 -2.47
CA MET A 21 -7.45 -0.66 -2.78
C MET A 21 -8.79 -0.25 -2.15
N ALA A 22 -8.76 0.79 -1.32
CA ALA A 22 -9.93 1.44 -0.75
C ALA A 22 -10.08 2.83 -1.39
N ALA A 23 -11.17 3.09 -2.11
CA ALA A 23 -11.42 4.43 -2.64
C ALA A 23 -11.95 5.36 -1.53
N GLY A 24 -11.21 6.41 -1.17
CA GLY A 24 -11.69 7.41 -0.21
C GLY A 24 -10.83 8.68 -0.08
N GLY A 25 -11.41 9.82 -0.51
CA GLY A 25 -10.98 11.20 -0.20
C GLY A 25 -10.09 11.86 -1.26
N ASP A 26 -10.57 12.95 -1.87
CA ASP A 26 -10.23 13.47 -3.21
C ASP A 26 -10.56 12.46 -4.32
N TYR A 27 -11.77 12.57 -4.90
CA TYR A 27 -12.48 11.56 -5.72
C TYR A 27 -11.74 10.98 -6.95
N ASP A 28 -10.51 11.39 -7.23
CA ASP A 28 -9.70 10.91 -8.35
C ASP A 28 -8.70 9.80 -7.99
N LYS A 29 -8.30 9.64 -6.71
CA LYS A 29 -7.19 8.72 -6.34
C LYS A 29 -7.55 7.75 -5.22
N PRO A 30 -7.22 6.46 -5.37
CA PRO A 30 -7.47 5.46 -4.34
C PRO A 30 -6.49 5.57 -3.16
N VAL A 31 -6.95 5.15 -1.99
CA VAL A 31 -6.09 4.75 -0.86
C VAL A 31 -5.68 3.30 -1.08
N VAL A 32 -4.39 3.00 -0.97
CA VAL A 32 -3.86 1.66 -1.26
C VAL A 32 -3.28 1.04 0.00
N MET A 33 -3.58 -0.22 0.27
CA MET A 33 -2.98 -1.02 1.33
C MET A 33 -2.19 -2.18 0.72
N ILE A 34 -0.90 -2.23 1.05
CA ILE A 34 0.05 -3.23 0.58
C ILE A 34 0.32 -4.21 1.73
N LEU A 35 -0.09 -5.45 1.56
CA LEU A 35 0.25 -6.55 2.47
C LEU A 35 1.57 -7.18 2.01
N GLY A 36 2.56 -7.26 2.91
CA GLY A 36 3.93 -7.67 2.57
C GLY A 36 4.77 -6.57 1.91
N GLY A 37 4.57 -5.32 2.32
CA GLY A 37 5.15 -4.16 1.64
C GLY A 37 6.65 -3.94 1.84
N CYS A 38 7.31 -4.60 2.81
CA CYS A 38 8.77 -4.53 2.97
C CYS A 38 9.52 -5.55 2.09
N GLY A 39 8.80 -6.46 1.42
CA GLY A 39 9.34 -7.42 0.46
C GLY A 39 9.89 -6.80 -0.83
N PHE A 40 10.34 -7.64 -1.77
CA PHE A 40 10.89 -7.19 -3.06
C PHE A 40 9.84 -6.47 -3.92
N ILE A 41 8.67 -7.08 -4.09
CA ILE A 41 7.59 -6.52 -4.91
C ILE A 41 6.94 -5.33 -4.19
N GLY A 42 6.66 -5.46 -2.89
CA GLY A 42 5.97 -4.45 -2.09
C GLY A 42 6.63 -3.08 -2.11
N ARG A 43 7.96 -3.01 -1.92
CA ARG A 43 8.70 -1.74 -1.89
C ARG A 43 8.79 -1.06 -3.26
N ASN A 44 8.89 -1.85 -4.34
CA ASN A 44 8.90 -1.32 -5.71
C ASN A 44 7.50 -0.84 -6.12
N LEU A 45 6.45 -1.54 -5.69
CA LEU A 45 5.07 -1.11 -5.89
C LEU A 45 4.78 0.19 -5.15
N LEU A 46 5.21 0.30 -3.90
CA LEU A 46 5.10 1.54 -3.12
C LEU A 46 5.77 2.72 -3.84
N GLU A 47 7.00 2.53 -4.30
CA GLU A 47 7.73 3.53 -5.09
C GLU A 47 6.97 3.92 -6.35
N TYR A 48 6.50 2.94 -7.13
CA TYR A 48 5.72 3.19 -8.34
C TYR A 48 4.44 4.00 -8.08
N LEU A 49 3.70 3.68 -7.02
CA LEU A 49 2.46 4.38 -6.65
C LEU A 49 2.72 5.84 -6.27
N LEU A 50 3.82 6.11 -5.56
CA LEU A 50 4.17 7.45 -5.11
C LEU A 50 4.76 8.30 -6.23
N ASP A 51 5.69 7.75 -7.02
CA ASP A 51 6.36 8.44 -8.13
C ASP A 51 5.33 8.85 -9.20
N ASN A 52 4.37 7.97 -9.50
CA ASN A 52 3.29 8.26 -10.46
C ASN A 52 2.08 8.97 -9.83
N LYS A 53 2.12 9.27 -8.52
CA LYS A 53 1.03 9.93 -7.77
C LYS A 53 -0.32 9.23 -7.99
N LEU A 54 -0.33 7.89 -8.02
CA LEU A 54 -1.51 7.06 -8.29
C LEU A 54 -2.35 6.79 -7.05
N ALA A 55 -1.79 7.02 -5.86
CA ALA A 55 -2.49 6.87 -4.59
C ALA A 55 -2.51 8.19 -3.81
N SER A 56 -3.61 8.45 -3.11
CA SER A 56 -3.70 9.56 -2.15
C SER A 56 -2.92 9.21 -0.87
N GLU A 57 -3.16 8.01 -0.35
CA GLU A 57 -2.48 7.45 0.81
C GLU A 57 -2.08 6.00 0.55
N VAL A 58 -0.97 5.56 1.15
CA VAL A 58 -0.49 4.18 1.07
C VAL A 58 -0.22 3.61 2.46
N TRP A 59 -0.90 2.53 2.78
CA TRP A 59 -0.75 1.77 4.01
C TRP A 59 0.11 0.54 3.77
N VAL A 60 1.29 0.50 4.36
CA VAL A 60 2.21 -0.62 4.25
C VAL A 60 2.08 -1.50 5.48
N VAL A 61 1.66 -2.74 5.26
CA VAL A 61 1.47 -3.74 6.31
C VAL A 61 2.49 -4.85 6.12
N ASP A 62 3.38 -5.05 7.09
CA ASP A 62 4.40 -6.10 7.02
C ASP A 62 4.71 -6.68 8.41
N LYS A 63 5.24 -7.90 8.47
CA LYS A 63 5.70 -8.49 9.72
C LYS A 63 6.94 -7.77 10.24
N THR A 64 7.88 -7.46 9.35
CA THR A 64 9.17 -6.85 9.71
C THR A 64 9.15 -5.35 9.47
N PRO A 65 9.54 -4.52 10.46
CA PRO A 65 9.57 -3.07 10.27
C PRO A 65 10.62 -2.67 9.24
N PRO A 66 10.41 -1.57 8.49
CA PRO A 66 11.29 -1.14 7.40
C PRO A 66 12.72 -0.86 7.86
N GLN A 67 12.92 -0.50 9.13
CA GLN A 67 14.25 -0.30 9.74
C GLN A 67 15.08 -1.59 9.81
N THR A 68 14.41 -2.75 9.85
CA THR A 68 15.07 -4.07 9.85
C THR A 68 15.13 -4.70 8.45
N ALA A 69 14.38 -4.15 7.50
CA ALA A 69 14.49 -4.54 6.11
C ALA A 69 15.74 -3.88 5.51
N TRP A 70 16.53 -4.63 4.76
CA TRP A 70 17.66 -4.12 3.96
C TRP A 70 17.15 -3.25 2.81
N LEU A 71 16.70 -2.03 3.15
CA LEU A 71 16.20 -1.05 2.22
C LEU A 71 17.33 -0.15 1.75
N ASN A 72 17.33 0.16 0.44
CA ASN A 72 18.21 1.18 -0.11
C ASN A 72 17.76 2.57 0.41
N ILE A 73 18.68 3.54 0.40
CA ILE A 73 18.46 4.93 0.87
C ILE A 73 17.17 5.52 0.27
N LYS A 74 16.91 5.27 -1.03
CA LYS A 74 15.69 5.70 -1.72
C LYS A 74 14.41 5.14 -1.08
N HIS A 75 14.36 3.84 -0.84
CA HIS A 75 13.19 3.21 -0.20
C HIS A 75 13.02 3.68 1.24
N THR A 76 14.12 3.87 1.98
CA THR A 76 14.07 4.43 3.34
C THR A 76 13.49 5.83 3.35
N SER A 77 13.85 6.70 2.39
CA SER A 77 13.25 8.04 2.28
C SER A 77 11.77 8.02 1.94
N ILE A 78 11.32 7.03 1.16
CA ILE A 78 9.91 6.87 0.78
C ILE A 78 9.04 6.59 2.00
N PHE A 79 9.52 5.81 2.97
CA PHE A 79 8.79 5.53 4.21
C PHE A 79 8.63 6.75 5.14
N ASN A 80 9.36 7.85 4.87
CA ASN A 80 9.21 9.11 5.60
C ASN A 80 8.24 10.08 4.92
N ASP A 81 7.66 9.74 3.76
CA ASP A 81 6.63 10.55 3.10
C ASP A 81 5.34 10.54 3.94
N ASN A 82 4.72 11.71 4.10
CA ASN A 82 3.48 11.88 4.88
C ASN A 82 2.31 11.03 4.36
N ARG A 83 2.34 10.61 3.11
CA ARG A 83 1.31 9.75 2.49
C ARG A 83 1.47 8.28 2.85
N VAL A 84 2.60 7.89 3.45
CA VAL A 84 2.93 6.49 3.73
C VAL A 84 2.75 6.19 5.21
N HIS A 85 1.90 5.21 5.49
CA HIS A 85 1.61 4.75 6.84
C HIS A 85 2.08 3.31 7.00
N PHE A 86 3.05 3.07 7.87
CA PHE A 86 3.52 1.73 8.18
C PHE A 86 2.78 1.14 9.38
N LYS A 87 2.35 -0.12 9.27
CA LYS A 87 1.81 -0.90 10.38
C LYS A 87 2.44 -2.29 10.39
N SER A 88 3.00 -2.69 11.53
CA SER A 88 3.46 -4.07 11.68
C SER A 88 2.25 -4.99 11.89
N ALA A 89 2.13 -6.06 11.10
CA ALA A 89 1.13 -7.11 11.30
C ALA A 89 1.65 -8.47 10.85
N ASN A 90 1.31 -9.51 11.61
CA ASN A 90 1.58 -10.89 11.22
C ASN A 90 0.35 -11.47 10.51
N LEU A 91 0.40 -11.54 9.18
CA LEU A 91 -0.73 -12.02 8.36
C LEU A 91 -1.07 -13.52 8.56
N ILE A 92 -0.22 -14.27 9.25
CA ILE A 92 -0.46 -15.68 9.59
C ILE A 92 -1.34 -15.81 10.85
N ASN A 93 -1.35 -14.79 11.72
CA ASN A 93 -2.12 -14.80 12.96
C ASN A 93 -3.05 -13.57 13.02
N PRO A 94 -4.29 -13.69 12.50
CA PRO A 94 -5.22 -12.57 12.32
C PRO A 94 -5.66 -11.92 13.63
#